data_AF-A0A3D2MPM0-F1
#
_entry.id   AF-A0A3D2MPM0-F1
#
_cell.length_a   1.000
_cell.length_b   1.000
_cell.length_c   1.000
_cell.angle_alpha   90.00
_cell.angle_beta   90.00
_cell.angle_gamma   90.00
#
_symmetry.space_group_name_H-M   'P 1'
#
loop_
_entity.id
_entity.type
_entity.pdbx_description
1 polymer ?
#
loop_
_entity_poly.entity_id
_entity_poly.type
_entity_poly.pdbx_seq_one_letter_code
_entity_poly.pdbx_strand_id
1 'polypeptide(L)'
;MDKERSTMTTIPPDASLDVGKRLANLRMWQAEWQHIDHQLEEQLIPIEGLTLLELQQGVHIANVQRRMAMTLVKEPLSIPENVLKHLGVRAIRDQFAQQFASLTREDRLLWLNSFLFFMTADLRKLDEKIAKVRNYRSLGQTRNFLLGGESGMGKTTYLDWLIFHHPPVVEQERNRVPIIGIQAPVSQNTARPLLWRMLLECGQTYVKSDNEEILLMKLVLYFQKCGVELLVIDEVQHIKRPEFKRRLLEISNMTRGIPIICAATHPISWTEGDAEIKGRWNDFFQLKQYTGTRLDDLLATIEVFLPFSQNSHLSRRECEGSPGLAALIEQWTGGILRDIMILIRDGCRRAIEDNRPCLEQPILEATWKDIQTEQVTNFLDLIRQREKR
;
A
#
# COMPACT_ATOMS: atom_id res chain seq x y z
N MET A 1 41.64 8.23 43.70
CA MET A 1 41.62 7.00 42.90
C MET A 1 40.71 6.01 43.58
N ASP A 2 39.42 5.98 43.22
CA ASP A 2 38.70 4.72 42.95
C ASP A 2 37.23 5.00 42.58
N LYS A 3 36.84 4.45 41.42
CA LYS A 3 35.52 3.97 41.01
C LYS A 3 34.31 4.92 41.11
N GLU A 4 34.15 5.75 40.08
CA GLU A 4 32.82 6.02 39.53
C GLU A 4 32.43 4.84 38.62
N ARG A 5 31.55 3.97 39.15
CA ARG A 5 30.79 3.01 38.35
C ARG A 5 29.87 3.81 37.44
N SER A 6 30.25 3.89 36.17
CA SER A 6 29.40 4.37 35.08
C SER A 6 28.14 3.48 35.03
N THR A 7 27.05 4.00 35.59
CA THR A 7 25.71 3.45 35.40
C THR A 7 25.39 3.56 33.92
N MET A 8 25.34 2.44 33.22
CA MET A 8 24.78 2.35 31.87
C MET A 8 23.37 2.93 31.92
N THR A 9 23.21 4.13 31.40
CA THR A 9 21.92 4.76 31.16
C THR A 9 21.20 3.89 30.14
N THR A 10 20.34 2.98 30.60
CA THR A 10 19.42 2.22 29.76
C THR A 10 18.47 3.22 29.11
N ILE A 11 18.83 3.67 27.91
CA ILE A 11 17.92 4.41 27.05
C ILE A 11 16.67 3.53 26.93
N PRO A 12 15.47 4.03 27.26
CA PRO A 12 14.25 3.24 27.13
C PRO A 12 14.15 2.78 25.67
N PRO A 13 13.85 1.49 25.42
CA PRO A 13 13.71 1.00 24.06
C PRO A 13 12.66 1.85 23.35
N ASP A 14 13.00 2.32 22.15
CA ASP A 14 12.06 3.06 21.30
C ASP A 14 10.77 2.25 21.19
N ALA A 15 9.62 2.88 21.42
CA ALA A 15 8.32 2.20 21.40
C ALA A 15 8.02 1.52 20.04
N SER A 16 8.71 1.91 18.97
CA SER A 16 8.67 1.25 17.66
C SER A 16 9.38 -0.12 17.61
N LEU A 17 10.18 -0.45 18.63
CA LEU A 17 10.92 -1.71 18.77
C LEU A 17 10.29 -2.68 19.77
N ASP A 18 9.10 -2.37 20.31
CA ASP A 18 8.37 -3.23 21.23
C ASP A 18 7.44 -4.19 20.47
N VAL A 19 7.86 -5.45 20.39
CA VAL A 19 7.11 -6.54 19.72
C VAL A 19 5.79 -6.83 20.43
N GLY A 20 5.78 -6.77 21.77
CA GLY A 20 4.58 -7.03 22.57
C GLY A 20 3.50 -5.99 22.33
N LYS A 21 3.87 -4.70 22.34
CA LYS A 21 2.97 -3.61 21.98
C LYS A 21 2.42 -3.75 20.57
N ARG A 22 3.28 -4.10 19.60
CA ARG A 22 2.86 -4.32 18.21
C ARG A 22 1.90 -5.50 18.08
N LEU A 23 2.12 -6.61 18.78
CA LEU A 23 1.19 -7.75 18.81
C LEU A 23 -0.16 -7.36 19.41
N ALA A 24 -0.17 -6.56 20.48
CA ALA A 24 -1.41 -6.03 21.05
C ALA A 24 -2.17 -5.16 20.04
N ASN A 25 -1.46 -4.28 19.32
CA ASN A 25 -2.03 -3.48 18.24
C ASN A 25 -2.62 -4.36 17.13
N LEU A 26 -1.88 -5.37 16.65
CA LEU A 26 -2.36 -6.28 15.60
C LEU A 26 -3.65 -7.01 16.00
N ARG A 27 -3.78 -7.46 17.25
CA ARG A 27 -5.02 -8.08 17.75
C ARG A 27 -6.18 -7.09 17.74
N MET A 28 -5.95 -5.89 18.26
CA MET A 28 -6.96 -4.83 18.30
C MET A 28 -7.43 -4.47 16.89
N TRP A 29 -6.49 -4.28 15.97
CA TRP A 29 -6.78 -3.98 14.57
C TRP A 29 -7.52 -5.12 13.86
N GLN A 30 -7.16 -6.38 14.12
CA GLN A 30 -7.87 -7.53 13.58
C GLN A 30 -9.32 -7.56 14.06
N ALA A 31 -9.56 -7.35 15.35
CA ALA A 31 -10.91 -7.31 15.91
C ALA A 31 -11.73 -6.13 15.34
N GLU A 32 -11.11 -4.96 15.21
CA GLU A 32 -11.74 -3.78 14.62
C GLU A 32 -12.13 -4.02 13.15
N TRP A 33 -11.21 -4.58 12.35
CA TRP A 33 -11.49 -4.92 10.95
C TRP A 33 -12.63 -5.93 10.83
N GLN A 34 -12.62 -7.00 11.63
CA GLN A 34 -13.70 -8.01 11.63
C GLN A 34 -15.06 -7.39 11.99
N HIS A 35 -15.08 -6.47 12.96
CA HIS A 35 -16.30 -5.78 13.34
C HIS A 35 -16.84 -4.91 12.19
N ILE A 36 -15.96 -4.13 11.56
CA ILE A 36 -16.34 -3.27 10.42
C ILE A 36 -16.82 -4.11 9.24
N ASP A 37 -16.10 -5.17 8.90
CA ASP A 37 -16.44 -6.03 7.76
C ASP A 37 -17.81 -6.69 7.96
N HIS A 38 -18.07 -7.21 9.16
CA HIS A 38 -19.37 -7.77 9.51
C HIS A 38 -20.51 -6.74 9.39
N GLN A 39 -20.32 -5.52 9.87
CA GLN A 39 -21.32 -4.44 9.73
C GLN A 39 -21.61 -4.09 8.26
N LEU A 40 -20.58 -4.14 7.40
CA LEU A 40 -20.72 -3.87 5.98
C LEU A 40 -21.42 -5.02 5.26
N GLU A 41 -21.14 -6.27 5.63
CA GLU A 41 -21.87 -7.44 5.15
C GLU A 41 -23.36 -7.38 5.52
N GLU A 42 -23.69 -7.03 6.77
CA GLU A 42 -25.08 -6.85 7.21
C GLU A 42 -25.82 -5.77 6.38
N GLN A 43 -25.12 -4.69 6.02
CA GLN A 43 -25.68 -3.64 5.16
C GLN A 43 -25.87 -4.08 3.69
N LEU A 44 -25.13 -5.08 3.22
CA LEU A 44 -25.28 -5.63 1.87
C LEU A 44 -26.47 -6.59 1.75
N ILE A 45 -26.85 -7.29 2.81
CA ILE A 45 -27.96 -8.27 2.81
C ILE A 45 -29.26 -7.72 2.19
N PRO A 46 -29.76 -6.52 2.53
CA PRO A 46 -31.00 -6.00 1.97
C PRO A 46 -30.86 -5.45 0.54
N ILE A 47 -29.66 -5.36 -0.03
CA ILE A 47 -29.43 -4.74 -1.34
C ILE A 47 -29.66 -5.78 -2.44
N GLU A 48 -30.84 -5.72 -3.07
CA GLU A 48 -31.19 -6.62 -4.19
C GLU A 48 -30.60 -6.18 -5.53
N GLY A 49 -30.14 -4.93 -5.64
CA GLY A 49 -29.53 -4.38 -6.86
C GLY A 49 -30.53 -4.08 -7.98
N LEU A 50 -31.80 -3.88 -7.63
CA LEU A 50 -32.88 -3.63 -8.57
C LEU A 50 -32.92 -2.16 -9.02
N THR A 51 -32.45 -1.25 -8.16
CA THR A 51 -32.37 0.18 -8.47
C THR A 51 -30.93 0.64 -8.72
N LEU A 52 -30.77 1.74 -9.45
CA LEU A 52 -29.46 2.36 -9.65
C LEU A 52 -28.83 2.80 -8.31
N LEU A 53 -29.65 3.25 -7.37
CA LEU A 53 -29.18 3.70 -6.06
C LEU A 53 -28.62 2.53 -5.25
N GLU A 54 -29.33 1.39 -5.24
CA GLU A 54 -28.87 0.14 -4.63
C GLU A 54 -27.55 -0.35 -5.24
N LEU A 55 -27.42 -0.30 -6.57
CA LEU A 55 -26.16 -0.64 -7.24
C LEU A 55 -25.02 0.30 -6.83
N GLN A 56 -25.29 1.62 -6.73
CA GLN A 56 -24.30 2.60 -6.26
C GLN A 56 -23.91 2.34 -4.79
N GLN A 57 -24.87 2.01 -3.93
CA GLN A 57 -24.63 1.65 -2.54
C GLN A 57 -23.80 0.38 -2.40
N GLY A 58 -24.13 -0.69 -3.13
CA GLY A 58 -23.34 -1.93 -3.12
C GLY A 58 -21.89 -1.72 -3.56
N VAL A 59 -21.67 -0.91 -4.61
CA VAL A 59 -20.32 -0.52 -5.05
C VAL A 59 -19.59 0.29 -3.97
N HIS A 60 -20.30 1.21 -3.30
CA HIS A 60 -19.71 2.01 -2.21
C HIS A 60 -19.29 1.11 -1.05
N ILE A 61 -20.15 0.19 -0.59
CA ILE A 61 -19.82 -0.74 0.48
C ILE A 61 -18.60 -1.59 0.12
N ALA A 62 -18.56 -2.16 -1.09
CA ALA A 62 -17.41 -2.93 -1.55
C ALA A 62 -16.10 -2.12 -1.57
N ASN A 63 -16.17 -0.83 -1.93
CA ASN A 63 -15.00 0.07 -1.86
C ASN A 63 -14.59 0.36 -0.41
N VAL A 64 -15.55 0.57 0.49
CA VAL A 64 -15.29 0.76 1.92
C VAL A 64 -14.65 -0.49 2.51
N GLN A 65 -15.20 -1.69 2.27
CA GLN A 65 -14.61 -2.96 2.72
C GLN A 65 -13.14 -3.10 2.28
N ARG A 66 -12.85 -2.84 1.00
CA ARG A 66 -11.48 -2.89 0.48
C ARG A 66 -10.54 -1.92 1.20
N ARG A 67 -10.98 -0.69 1.49
CA ARG A 67 -10.19 0.29 2.24
C ARG A 67 -10.01 -0.12 3.69
N MET A 68 -11.06 -0.64 4.32
CA MET A 68 -11.03 -1.02 5.72
C MET A 68 -10.13 -2.23 5.98
N ALA A 69 -9.80 -3.02 4.97
CA ALA A 69 -8.73 -4.02 5.05
C ALA A 69 -7.37 -3.43 5.47
N MET A 70 -7.12 -2.14 5.19
CA MET A 70 -5.91 -1.43 5.66
C MET A 70 -5.86 -1.25 7.17
N THR A 71 -6.97 -1.47 7.88
CA THR A 71 -6.99 -1.56 9.35
C THR A 71 -6.03 -2.63 9.86
N LEU A 72 -5.86 -3.74 9.14
CA LEU A 72 -4.90 -4.79 9.52
C LEU A 72 -3.44 -4.30 9.55
N VAL A 73 -3.16 -3.19 8.88
CA VAL A 73 -1.83 -2.58 8.72
C VAL A 73 -1.88 -1.06 8.92
N LYS A 74 -2.63 -0.58 9.93
CA LYS A 74 -2.72 0.86 10.25
C LYS A 74 -1.35 1.51 10.35
N GLU A 75 -0.39 0.84 10.97
CA GLU A 75 0.99 1.33 11.01
C GLU A 75 1.86 0.36 10.23
N PRO A 76 2.38 0.70 9.05
CA PRO A 76 3.23 -0.21 8.30
C PRO A 76 4.53 -0.47 9.04
N LEU A 77 5.14 -1.64 8.81
CA LEU A 77 6.48 -1.90 9.32
C LEU A 77 7.46 -0.89 8.72
N SER A 78 8.16 -0.19 9.60
CA SER A 78 9.23 0.72 9.25
C SER A 78 10.18 0.86 10.43
N ILE A 79 11.47 1.00 10.15
CA ILE A 79 12.44 1.46 11.14
C ILE A 79 12.70 2.95 10.88
N PRO A 80 12.44 3.84 11.85
CA PRO A 80 12.79 5.25 11.73
C PRO A 80 14.28 5.43 11.41
N GLU A 81 14.62 6.39 10.55
CA GLU A 81 16.00 6.58 10.07
C GLU A 81 16.94 7.00 11.20
N ASN A 82 16.46 7.80 12.16
CA ASN A 82 17.19 8.14 13.37
C ASN A 82 17.56 6.89 14.19
N VAL A 83 16.63 5.95 14.36
CA VAL A 83 16.87 4.71 15.10
C VAL A 83 17.93 3.86 14.39
N LEU A 84 17.84 3.72 13.06
CA LEU A 84 18.85 3.03 12.25
C LEU A 84 20.24 3.67 12.40
N LYS A 85 20.33 5.01 12.38
CA LYS A 85 21.60 5.73 12.52
C LYS A 85 22.21 5.60 13.91
N HIS A 86 21.40 5.58 14.96
CA HIS A 86 21.88 5.55 16.34
C HIS A 86 22.26 4.14 16.82
N LEU A 87 21.44 3.13 16.53
CA LEU A 87 21.65 1.76 17.03
C LEU A 87 22.36 0.86 16.01
N GLY A 88 22.16 1.11 14.71
CA GLY A 88 22.60 0.22 13.65
C GLY A 88 21.71 -1.03 13.50
N VAL A 89 21.69 -1.59 12.29
CA VAL A 89 20.81 -2.71 11.91
C VAL A 89 21.02 -3.94 12.80
N ARG A 90 22.27 -4.27 13.14
CA ARG A 90 22.61 -5.46 13.92
C ARG A 90 22.07 -5.40 15.35
N ALA A 91 22.27 -4.28 16.04
CA ALA A 91 21.79 -4.13 17.42
C ALA A 91 20.25 -4.20 17.49
N ILE A 92 19.57 -3.60 16.51
CA ILE A 92 18.11 -3.68 16.40
C ILE A 92 17.66 -5.12 16.17
N ARG A 93 18.32 -5.86 15.26
CA ARG A 93 18.04 -7.28 15.03
C ARG A 93 18.22 -8.12 16.29
N ASP A 94 19.30 -7.89 17.03
CA ASP A 94 19.58 -8.63 18.28
C ASP A 94 18.50 -8.36 19.34
N GLN A 95 18.04 -7.11 19.46
CA GLN A 95 16.92 -6.74 20.35
C GLN A 95 15.60 -7.41 19.94
N PHE A 96 15.30 -7.45 18.64
CA PHE A 96 14.12 -8.17 18.14
C PHE A 96 14.25 -9.69 18.35
N ALA A 97 15.43 -10.27 18.12
CA ALA A 97 15.66 -11.71 18.29
C ALA A 97 15.38 -12.17 19.72
N GLN A 98 15.79 -11.38 20.72
CA GLN A 98 15.51 -11.63 22.13
C GLN A 98 14.00 -11.64 22.42
N GLN A 99 13.26 -10.67 21.88
CA GLN A 99 11.81 -10.62 22.03
C GLN A 99 11.11 -11.78 21.31
N PHE A 100 11.51 -12.09 20.07
CA PHE A 100 10.96 -13.20 19.29
C PHE A 100 11.22 -14.58 19.89
N ALA A 101 12.33 -14.75 20.62
CA ALA A 101 12.62 -15.99 21.33
C ALA A 101 11.56 -16.30 22.41
N SER A 102 10.91 -15.29 22.98
CA SER A 102 9.87 -15.44 24.00
C SER A 102 8.45 -15.64 23.45
N LEU A 103 8.24 -15.45 22.14
CA LEU A 103 6.92 -15.51 21.53
C LEU A 103 6.41 -16.95 21.35
N THR A 104 5.09 -17.11 21.50
CA THR A 104 4.40 -18.34 21.13
C THR A 104 4.35 -18.52 19.61
N ARG A 105 4.05 -19.74 19.14
CA ARG A 105 3.80 -20.01 17.72
C ARG A 105 2.68 -19.13 17.16
N GLU A 106 1.59 -18.97 17.91
CA GLU A 106 0.45 -18.12 17.51
C GLU A 106 0.85 -16.66 17.39
N ASP A 107 1.64 -16.13 18.33
CA ASP A 107 2.15 -14.76 18.27
C ASP A 107 3.06 -14.54 17.05
N ARG A 108 3.93 -15.51 16.74
CA ARG A 108 4.79 -15.42 15.53
C ARG A 108 3.97 -15.43 14.25
N LEU A 109 2.91 -16.24 14.20
CA LEU A 109 1.99 -16.27 13.06
C LEU A 109 1.19 -14.96 12.94
N LEU A 110 0.71 -14.41 14.05
CA LEU A 110 0.05 -13.11 14.09
C LEU A 110 0.99 -11.99 13.63
N TRP A 111 2.25 -12.04 14.05
CA TRP A 111 3.27 -11.07 13.65
C TRP A 111 3.42 -10.97 12.12
N LEU A 112 3.25 -12.08 11.39
CA LEU A 112 3.33 -12.09 9.92
C LEU A 112 2.29 -11.17 9.25
N ASN A 113 1.22 -10.78 9.93
CA ASN A 113 0.29 -9.78 9.41
C ASN A 113 0.96 -8.42 9.19
N SER A 114 2.04 -8.14 9.92
CA SER A 114 2.86 -6.95 9.71
C SER A 114 3.54 -6.90 8.33
N PHE A 115 3.68 -8.05 7.65
CA PHE A 115 4.25 -8.14 6.31
C PHE A 115 3.24 -7.88 5.19
N LEU A 116 1.95 -7.70 5.51
CA LEU A 116 0.92 -7.33 4.53
C LEU A 116 1.20 -5.94 3.92
N PHE A 117 1.82 -5.03 4.69
CA PHE A 117 2.30 -3.77 4.17
C PHE A 117 3.59 -3.31 4.86
N PHE A 118 4.64 -3.16 4.05
CA PHE A 118 5.98 -2.80 4.47
C PHE A 118 6.41 -1.46 3.86
N MET A 119 6.72 -0.48 4.70
CA MET A 119 7.09 0.87 4.25
C MET A 119 8.58 0.92 3.88
N THR A 120 8.87 0.53 2.64
CA THR A 120 10.22 0.53 2.07
C THR A 120 10.80 1.94 1.96
N ALA A 121 12.12 2.05 1.80
CA ALA A 121 12.78 3.33 1.60
C ALA A 121 12.24 4.12 0.38
N ASP A 122 11.86 3.43 -0.69
CA ASP A 122 11.31 4.08 -1.88
C ASP A 122 9.86 4.55 -1.67
N LEU A 123 9.06 3.82 -0.88
CA LEU A 123 7.72 4.28 -0.50
C LEU A 123 7.76 5.48 0.45
N ARG A 124 8.76 5.58 1.34
CA ARG A 124 8.96 6.80 2.16
C ARG A 124 9.31 8.01 1.30
N LYS A 125 10.18 7.84 0.30
CA LYS A 125 10.48 8.91 -0.66
C LYS A 125 9.25 9.33 -1.46
N LEU A 126 8.35 8.40 -1.77
CA LEU A 126 7.07 8.70 -2.39
C LEU A 126 6.18 9.51 -1.44
N ASP A 127 6.08 9.12 -0.17
CA ASP A 127 5.32 9.85 0.85
C ASP A 127 5.82 11.28 1.02
N GLU A 128 7.12 11.47 1.17
CA GLU A 128 7.74 12.79 1.23
C GLU A 128 7.44 13.64 -0.03
N LYS A 129 7.46 13.02 -1.22
CA LYS A 129 7.11 13.72 -2.47
C LYS A 129 5.65 14.15 -2.47
N ILE A 130 4.73 13.28 -2.07
CA ILE A 130 3.31 13.58 -2.02
C ILE A 130 3.03 14.69 -0.99
N ALA A 131 3.66 14.64 0.18
CA ALA A 131 3.57 15.70 1.18
C ALA A 131 4.06 17.04 0.62
N LYS A 132 5.21 17.07 -0.07
CA LYS A 132 5.73 18.27 -0.76
C LYS A 132 4.74 18.79 -1.82
N VAL A 133 4.16 17.89 -2.62
CA VAL A 133 3.20 18.23 -3.67
C VAL A 133 1.91 18.85 -3.10
N ARG A 134 1.37 18.28 -2.02
CA ARG A 134 0.21 18.84 -1.31
C ARG A 134 0.52 20.22 -0.73
N ASN A 135 1.74 20.42 -0.22
CA ASN A 135 2.16 21.70 0.35
C ASN A 135 2.32 22.81 -0.70
N TYR A 136 2.65 22.51 -1.96
CA TYR A 136 2.73 23.53 -3.01
C TYR A 136 1.42 24.28 -3.26
N ARG A 137 0.28 23.68 -2.88
CA ARG A 137 -1.03 24.34 -2.95
C ARG A 137 -1.08 25.62 -2.12
N SER A 138 -0.42 25.66 -0.96
CA SER A 138 -0.37 26.87 -0.12
C SER A 138 0.37 28.02 -0.80
N LEU A 139 1.21 27.71 -1.79
CA LEU A 139 1.94 28.67 -2.62
C LEU A 139 1.21 28.99 -3.93
N GLY A 140 -0.05 28.57 -4.09
CA GLY A 140 -0.84 28.76 -5.31
C GLY A 140 -0.37 27.93 -6.50
N GLN A 141 0.54 26.97 -6.30
CA GLN A 141 1.04 26.10 -7.37
C GLN A 141 0.32 24.75 -7.37
N THR A 142 -0.05 24.28 -8.56
CA THR A 142 -0.54 22.91 -8.76
C THR A 142 0.60 22.08 -9.36
N ARG A 143 0.95 20.96 -8.71
CA ARG A 143 1.99 20.05 -9.19
C ARG A 143 1.38 18.66 -9.36
N ASN A 144 1.01 18.35 -10.60
CA ASN A 144 0.60 17.00 -10.94
C ASN A 144 1.85 16.17 -11.24
N PHE A 145 1.83 14.89 -10.91
CA PHE A 145 2.95 14.01 -11.24
C PHE A 145 2.49 12.60 -11.57
N LEU A 146 3.35 11.90 -12.29
CA LEU A 146 3.18 10.52 -12.69
C LEU A 146 3.82 9.58 -11.66
N LEU A 147 3.11 8.52 -11.27
CA LEU A 147 3.66 7.46 -10.43
C LEU A 147 3.82 6.18 -11.26
N GLY A 148 5.06 5.76 -11.47
CA GLY A 148 5.40 4.59 -12.28
C GLY A 148 5.98 3.45 -11.47
N GLY A 149 5.95 2.25 -12.05
CA GLY A 149 6.51 1.05 -11.44
C GLY A 149 5.85 -0.20 -11.99
N GLU A 150 6.57 -1.30 -12.10
CA GLU A 150 5.97 -2.57 -12.51
C GLU A 150 4.78 -2.97 -11.62
N SER A 151 3.96 -3.89 -12.12
CA SER A 151 2.90 -4.48 -11.30
C SER A 151 3.50 -5.12 -10.06
N GLY A 152 2.87 -4.92 -8.89
CA GLY A 152 3.35 -5.49 -7.64
C GLY A 152 4.48 -4.73 -6.93
N MET A 153 4.84 -3.52 -7.39
CA MET A 153 5.83 -2.67 -6.68
C MET A 153 5.30 -1.93 -5.44
N GLY A 154 4.03 -2.15 -5.06
CA GLY A 154 3.42 -1.49 -3.89
C GLY A 154 2.75 -0.13 -4.16
N LYS A 155 2.58 0.27 -5.44
CA LYS A 155 1.88 1.52 -5.82
C LYS A 155 0.49 1.61 -5.20
N THR A 156 -0.39 0.69 -5.59
CA THR A 156 -1.79 0.64 -5.15
C THR A 156 -1.88 0.50 -3.64
N THR A 157 -1.11 -0.42 -3.03
CA THR A 157 -1.08 -0.61 -1.56
C THR A 157 -0.73 0.68 -0.82
N TYR A 158 0.27 1.41 -1.31
CA TYR A 158 0.65 2.70 -0.72
C TYR A 158 -0.43 3.77 -0.91
N LEU A 159 -1.05 3.86 -2.09
CA LEU A 159 -2.11 4.83 -2.37
C LEU A 159 -3.37 4.55 -1.53
N ASP A 160 -3.73 3.28 -1.37
CA ASP A 160 -4.83 2.85 -0.49
C ASP A 160 -4.52 3.17 0.97
N TRP A 161 -3.29 2.94 1.42
CA TRP A 161 -2.83 3.34 2.75
C TRP A 161 -2.94 4.86 2.94
N LEU A 162 -2.48 5.65 1.97
CA LEU A 162 -2.54 7.10 2.03
C LEU A 162 -3.99 7.60 2.17
N ILE A 163 -4.92 7.04 1.40
CA ILE A 163 -6.35 7.36 1.47
C ILE A 163 -6.94 6.95 2.82
N PHE A 164 -6.59 5.76 3.31
CA PHE A 164 -7.04 5.24 4.61
C PHE A 164 -6.61 6.16 5.77
N HIS A 165 -5.41 6.75 5.72
CA HIS A 165 -4.94 7.70 6.72
C HIS A 165 -5.50 9.13 6.58
N HIS A 166 -6.28 9.39 5.54
CA HIS A 166 -6.98 10.66 5.34
C HIS A 166 -8.47 10.41 5.10
N PRO A 167 -9.17 9.81 6.07
CA PRO A 167 -10.54 9.36 5.88
C PRO A 167 -11.49 10.56 5.67
N PRO A 168 -12.61 10.35 4.98
CA PRO A 168 -13.73 11.28 4.98
C PRO A 168 -14.18 11.61 6.41
N VAL A 169 -14.49 12.86 6.69
CA VAL A 169 -15.02 13.33 7.98
C VAL A 169 -16.32 14.08 7.74
N VAL A 170 -17.38 13.74 8.48
CA VAL A 170 -18.62 14.52 8.50
C VAL A 170 -18.43 15.69 9.46
N GLU A 171 -18.34 16.90 8.92
CA GLU A 171 -18.30 18.15 9.70
C GLU A 171 -19.72 18.75 9.78
N GLN A 172 -19.95 19.69 10.70
CA GLN A 172 -21.28 20.28 10.92
C GLN A 172 -21.87 20.92 9.65
N GLU A 173 -21.03 21.52 8.81
CA GLU A 173 -21.47 22.29 7.63
C GLU A 173 -21.20 21.57 6.29
N ARG A 174 -20.38 20.51 6.31
CA ARG A 174 -19.95 19.80 5.09
C ARG A 174 -19.36 18.44 5.40
N ASN A 175 -19.35 17.56 4.42
CA ASN A 175 -18.49 16.38 4.45
C ASN A 175 -17.12 16.79 3.93
N ARG A 176 -16.05 16.58 4.69
CA ARG A 176 -14.68 16.79 4.23
C ARG A 176 -14.12 15.47 3.70
N VAL A 177 -13.63 15.47 2.46
CA VAL A 177 -12.97 14.33 1.81
C VAL A 177 -11.59 14.78 1.31
N PRO A 178 -10.53 14.64 2.11
CA PRO A 178 -9.23 15.23 1.77
C PRO A 178 -8.58 14.61 0.54
N ILE A 179 -8.71 13.29 0.35
CA ILE A 179 -8.10 12.56 -0.76
C ILE A 179 -9.17 11.76 -1.49
N ILE A 180 -9.30 12.02 -2.79
CA ILE A 180 -10.15 11.24 -3.69
C ILE A 180 -9.25 10.24 -4.42
N GLY A 181 -9.49 8.95 -4.24
CA GLY A 181 -8.77 7.89 -4.94
C GLY A 181 -9.69 7.04 -5.78
N ILE A 182 -9.38 6.93 -7.08
CA ILE A 182 -10.13 6.09 -8.01
C ILE A 182 -9.19 5.20 -8.81
N GLN A 183 -9.68 4.03 -9.20
CA GLN A 183 -9.10 3.29 -10.32
C GLN A 183 -9.66 3.85 -11.62
N ALA A 184 -8.82 4.07 -12.61
CA ALA A 184 -9.24 4.49 -13.94
C ALA A 184 -10.22 3.46 -14.52
N PRO A 185 -11.36 3.91 -15.09
CA PRO A 185 -12.29 2.99 -15.74
C PRO A 185 -11.69 2.47 -17.05
N VAL A 186 -11.96 1.19 -17.33
CA VAL A 186 -11.78 0.62 -18.69
C VAL A 186 -12.93 1.13 -19.56
N SER A 187 -12.96 2.43 -19.84
CA SER A 187 -14.04 3.04 -20.62
C SER A 187 -13.68 3.04 -22.10
N GLN A 188 -14.52 2.43 -22.91
CA GLN A 188 -14.34 2.40 -24.37
C GLN A 188 -14.96 3.62 -25.06
N ASN A 189 -16.01 4.22 -24.50
CA ASN A 189 -16.91 5.10 -25.26
C ASN A 189 -17.17 6.49 -24.69
N THR A 190 -17.09 6.72 -23.37
CA THR A 190 -17.37 8.05 -22.77
C THR A 190 -16.48 8.33 -21.55
N ALA A 191 -16.34 9.60 -21.16
CA ALA A 191 -15.65 9.98 -19.93
C ALA A 191 -16.56 9.89 -18.67
N ARG A 192 -17.86 9.63 -18.83
CA ARG A 192 -18.81 9.57 -17.70
C ARG A 192 -18.39 8.61 -16.58
N PRO A 193 -17.92 7.37 -16.85
CA PRO A 193 -17.50 6.47 -15.78
C PRO A 193 -16.36 7.03 -14.92
N LEU A 194 -15.49 7.86 -15.50
CA LEU A 194 -14.40 8.52 -14.77
C LEU A 194 -14.97 9.54 -13.79
N LEU A 195 -15.86 10.41 -14.28
CA LEU A 195 -16.51 11.46 -13.48
C LEU A 195 -17.41 10.86 -12.39
N TRP A 196 -18.19 9.82 -12.73
CA TRP A 196 -19.04 9.10 -11.78
C TRP A 196 -18.25 8.53 -10.61
N ARG A 197 -17.11 7.88 -10.88
CA ARG A 197 -16.26 7.34 -9.81
C ARG A 197 -15.77 8.46 -8.88
N MET A 198 -15.30 9.58 -9.42
CA MET A 198 -14.86 10.70 -8.58
C MET A 198 -16.00 11.32 -7.75
N LEU A 199 -17.20 11.43 -8.31
CA LEU A 199 -18.39 11.94 -7.61
C LEU A 199 -18.82 11.00 -6.47
N LEU A 200 -18.82 9.69 -6.71
CA LEU A 200 -19.13 8.69 -5.69
C LEU A 200 -18.13 8.75 -4.53
N GLU A 201 -16.86 9.02 -4.81
CA GLU A 201 -15.84 9.21 -3.77
C GLU A 201 -16.03 10.47 -2.92
N CYS A 202 -16.71 11.49 -3.47
CA CYS A 202 -17.17 12.64 -2.67
C CYS A 202 -18.42 12.30 -1.81
N GLY A 203 -18.88 11.04 -1.81
CA GLY A 203 -20.12 10.62 -1.16
C GLY A 203 -21.38 11.15 -1.86
N GLN A 204 -21.31 11.45 -3.16
CA GLN A 204 -22.41 12.02 -3.94
C GLN A 204 -22.91 11.03 -5.00
N THR A 205 -24.23 10.96 -5.17
CA THR A 205 -24.86 10.15 -6.23
C THR A 205 -24.90 10.92 -7.55
N TYR A 206 -25.04 10.20 -8.66
CA TYR A 206 -25.26 10.77 -9.99
C TYR A 206 -26.51 10.18 -10.63
N VAL A 207 -27.12 10.93 -11.55
CA VAL A 207 -28.26 10.45 -12.35
C VAL A 207 -27.81 10.12 -13.77
N LYS A 208 -28.39 9.09 -14.39
CA LYS A 208 -28.01 8.62 -15.74
C LYS A 208 -28.20 9.68 -16.83
N SER A 209 -29.12 10.63 -16.61
CA SER A 209 -29.41 11.74 -17.53
C SER A 209 -28.36 12.85 -17.52
N ASP A 210 -27.48 12.90 -16.52
CA ASP A 210 -26.41 13.89 -16.49
C ASP A 210 -25.45 13.68 -17.68
N ASN A 211 -25.26 14.72 -18.47
CA ASN A 211 -24.23 14.74 -19.51
C ASN A 211 -22.84 15.01 -18.90
N GLU A 212 -21.78 14.84 -19.69
CA GLU A 212 -20.40 14.99 -19.20
C GLU A 212 -20.11 16.37 -18.62
N GLU A 213 -20.68 17.43 -19.21
CA GLU A 213 -20.45 18.81 -18.75
C GLU A 213 -21.10 19.06 -17.39
N ILE A 214 -22.33 18.60 -17.19
CA ILE A 214 -23.03 18.67 -15.91
C ILE A 214 -22.26 17.88 -14.84
N LEU A 215 -21.74 16.70 -15.18
CA LEU A 215 -20.92 15.90 -14.26
C LEU A 215 -19.62 16.61 -13.90
N LEU A 216 -18.97 17.28 -14.85
CA LEU A 216 -17.75 18.06 -14.62
C LEU A 216 -18.03 19.27 -13.71
N MET A 217 -19.12 20.01 -13.95
CA MET A 217 -19.54 21.11 -13.08
C MET A 217 -19.85 20.64 -11.66
N LYS A 218 -20.56 19.52 -11.52
CA LYS A 218 -20.83 18.89 -10.21
C LYS A 218 -19.53 18.49 -9.52
N LEU A 219 -18.59 17.90 -10.26
CA LEU A 219 -17.31 17.47 -9.72
C LEU A 219 -16.53 18.64 -9.13
N VAL A 220 -16.42 19.75 -9.85
CA VAL A 220 -15.73 20.96 -9.38
C VAL A 220 -16.40 21.52 -8.12
N LEU A 221 -17.74 21.60 -8.12
CA LEU A 221 -18.52 22.03 -6.94
C LEU A 221 -18.24 21.13 -5.74
N TYR A 222 -18.26 19.82 -5.92
CA TYR A 222 -18.08 18.88 -4.81
C TYR A 222 -16.63 18.77 -4.35
N PHE A 223 -15.64 18.95 -5.22
CA PHE A 223 -14.25 19.04 -4.79
C PHE A 223 -14.03 20.24 -3.87
N GLN A 224 -14.66 21.38 -4.18
CA GLN A 224 -14.61 22.56 -3.33
C GLN A 224 -15.39 22.35 -2.02
N LYS A 225 -16.64 21.87 -2.10
CA LYS A 225 -17.47 21.60 -0.92
C LYS A 225 -16.82 20.57 0.01
N CYS A 226 -16.19 19.53 -0.54
CA CYS A 226 -15.56 18.49 0.26
C CYS A 226 -14.15 18.87 0.75
N GLY A 227 -13.63 20.03 0.36
CA GLY A 227 -12.28 20.43 0.73
C GLY A 227 -11.22 19.45 0.24
N VAL A 228 -11.37 18.93 -0.98
CA VAL A 228 -10.42 18.00 -1.58
C VAL A 228 -9.03 18.65 -1.67
N GLU A 229 -8.00 17.87 -1.36
CA GLU A 229 -6.60 18.29 -1.31
C GLU A 229 -5.73 17.51 -2.29
N LEU A 230 -6.16 16.32 -2.71
CA LEU A 230 -5.43 15.45 -3.63
C LEU A 230 -6.39 14.55 -4.41
N LEU A 231 -6.16 14.41 -5.72
CA LEU A 231 -6.81 13.40 -6.56
C LEU A 231 -5.78 12.35 -6.97
N VAL A 232 -6.11 11.09 -6.76
CA VAL A 232 -5.31 9.92 -7.16
C VAL A 232 -6.10 9.11 -8.18
N ILE A 233 -5.46 8.81 -9.30
CA ILE A 233 -6.00 7.98 -10.36
C ILE A 233 -5.03 6.83 -10.59
N ASP A 234 -5.37 5.66 -10.09
CA ASP A 234 -4.61 4.44 -10.32
C ASP A 234 -4.97 3.80 -11.66
N GLU A 235 -4.04 3.03 -12.21
CA GLU A 235 -4.17 2.36 -13.52
C GLU A 235 -4.54 3.32 -14.68
N VAL A 236 -3.98 4.54 -14.70
CA VAL A 236 -4.32 5.59 -15.69
C VAL A 236 -4.14 5.15 -17.14
N GLN A 237 -3.31 4.14 -17.41
CA GLN A 237 -3.12 3.54 -18.73
C GLN A 237 -4.40 2.90 -19.31
N HIS A 238 -5.43 2.67 -18.49
CA HIS A 238 -6.76 2.29 -18.98
C HIS A 238 -7.46 3.42 -19.75
N ILE A 239 -7.05 4.68 -19.54
CA ILE A 239 -7.52 5.86 -20.27
C ILE A 239 -6.70 6.02 -21.56
N LYS A 240 -7.11 5.30 -22.61
CA LYS A 240 -6.38 5.25 -23.89
C LYS A 240 -6.74 6.39 -24.84
N ARG A 241 -8.01 6.78 -24.87
CA ARG A 241 -8.57 7.74 -25.83
C ARG A 241 -8.12 9.19 -25.51
N PRO A 242 -7.51 9.95 -26.45
CA PRO A 242 -6.99 11.30 -26.21
C PRO A 242 -8.00 12.27 -25.59
N GLU A 243 -9.26 12.21 -26.03
CA GLU A 243 -10.35 13.02 -25.51
C GLU A 243 -10.59 12.81 -24.01
N PHE A 244 -10.42 11.58 -23.51
CA PHE A 244 -10.59 11.29 -22.08
C PHE A 244 -9.37 11.72 -21.26
N LYS A 245 -8.17 11.66 -21.86
CA LYS A 245 -6.98 12.26 -21.24
C LYS A 245 -7.14 13.77 -21.11
N ARG A 246 -7.72 14.44 -22.11
CA ARG A 246 -8.05 15.87 -22.05
C ARG A 246 -9.09 16.21 -20.99
N ARG A 247 -10.05 15.31 -20.69
CA ARG A 247 -10.94 15.52 -19.53
C ARG A 247 -10.20 15.61 -18.21
N LEU A 248 -9.12 14.85 -18.01
CA LEU A 248 -8.28 14.98 -16.81
C LEU A 248 -7.53 16.32 -16.74
N LEU A 249 -7.08 16.80 -17.89
CA LEU A 249 -6.47 18.12 -18.01
C LEU A 249 -7.48 19.23 -17.70
N GLU A 250 -8.71 19.14 -18.21
CA GLU A 250 -9.83 20.05 -17.89
C GLU A 250 -10.11 20.05 -16.38
N ILE A 251 -10.22 18.87 -15.76
CA ILE A 251 -10.38 18.74 -14.30
C ILE A 251 -9.24 19.47 -13.58
N SER A 252 -7.98 19.19 -13.95
CA SER A 252 -6.81 19.86 -13.35
C SER A 252 -6.86 21.38 -13.47
N ASN A 253 -7.39 21.91 -14.57
CA ASN A 253 -7.50 23.35 -14.80
C ASN A 253 -8.62 23.98 -13.96
N MET A 254 -9.73 23.26 -13.79
CA MET A 254 -10.92 23.76 -13.07
C MET A 254 -10.82 23.62 -11.56
N THR A 255 -10.12 22.60 -11.06
CA THR A 255 -9.98 22.31 -9.61
C THR A 255 -8.84 23.09 -8.94
N ARG A 256 -8.45 24.24 -9.53
CA ARG A 256 -7.35 25.16 -9.16
C ARG A 256 -6.67 24.83 -7.82
N GLY A 257 -5.48 24.24 -7.88
CA GLY A 257 -4.66 23.94 -6.71
C GLY A 257 -4.72 22.50 -6.21
N ILE A 258 -5.66 21.68 -6.68
CA ILE A 258 -5.71 20.26 -6.32
C ILE A 258 -4.71 19.47 -7.20
N PRO A 259 -3.59 18.97 -6.65
CA PRO A 259 -2.69 18.10 -7.39
C PRO A 259 -3.36 16.79 -7.79
N ILE A 260 -2.98 16.27 -8.96
CA ILE A 260 -3.42 14.98 -9.49
C ILE A 260 -2.23 14.03 -9.63
N ILE A 261 -2.32 12.86 -8.99
CA ILE A 261 -1.38 11.75 -9.16
C ILE A 261 -1.99 10.76 -10.14
N CYS A 262 -1.30 10.51 -11.24
CA CYS A 262 -1.68 9.49 -12.21
C CYS A 262 -0.70 8.32 -12.10
N ALA A 263 -1.15 7.18 -11.58
CA ALA A 263 -0.34 5.98 -11.40
C ALA A 263 -0.57 4.99 -12.54
N ALA A 264 0.50 4.38 -13.03
CA ALA A 264 0.47 3.36 -14.08
C ALA A 264 1.72 2.48 -14.03
N THR A 265 1.72 1.37 -14.78
CA THR A 265 2.94 0.59 -15.01
C THR A 265 3.98 1.39 -15.80
N HIS A 266 3.52 1.99 -16.90
CA HIS A 266 4.31 2.81 -17.81
C HIS A 266 3.65 4.19 -17.95
N PRO A 267 3.81 5.11 -16.99
CA PRO A 267 3.01 6.34 -16.98
C PRO A 267 3.46 7.38 -18.01
N ILE A 268 4.71 7.32 -18.48
CA ILE A 268 5.20 8.27 -19.50
C ILE A 268 4.41 8.12 -20.81
N SER A 269 4.14 6.87 -21.23
CA SER A 269 3.38 6.59 -22.46
C SER A 269 1.94 7.09 -22.39
N TRP A 270 1.38 7.27 -21.19
CA TRP A 270 0.07 7.88 -21.03
C TRP A 270 0.06 9.35 -21.45
N THR A 271 1.17 10.10 -21.29
CA THR A 271 1.26 11.52 -21.69
C THR A 271 1.66 11.74 -23.16
N GLU A 272 2.05 10.68 -23.88
CA GLU A 272 2.47 10.78 -25.27
C GLU A 272 1.32 11.24 -26.18
N GLY A 273 1.67 12.05 -27.19
CA GLY A 273 0.74 12.56 -28.20
C GLY A 273 0.01 13.85 -27.85
N ASP A 274 0.13 14.38 -26.61
CA ASP A 274 -0.46 15.67 -26.23
C ASP A 274 0.51 16.51 -25.39
N ALA A 275 0.97 17.63 -25.96
CA ALA A 275 1.97 18.50 -25.34
C ALA A 275 1.44 19.22 -24.08
N GLU A 276 0.13 19.49 -24.01
CA GLU A 276 -0.46 20.18 -22.85
C GLU A 276 -0.55 19.22 -21.66
N ILE A 277 -0.95 17.98 -21.92
CA ILE A 277 -0.93 16.91 -20.90
C ILE A 277 0.49 16.65 -20.43
N LYS A 278 1.45 16.50 -21.35
CA LYS A 278 2.86 16.30 -21.00
C LYS A 278 3.43 17.48 -20.19
N GLY A 279 3.06 18.71 -20.52
CA GLY A 279 3.45 19.90 -19.76
C GLY A 279 2.85 19.95 -18.36
N ARG A 280 1.61 19.48 -18.21
CA ARG A 280 0.89 19.45 -16.92
C ARG A 280 1.36 18.31 -16.01
N TRP A 281 1.74 17.16 -16.57
CA TRP A 281 2.31 16.00 -15.88
C TRP A 281 3.80 15.80 -16.21
N ASN A 282 4.60 16.86 -16.00
CA ASN A 282 6.03 16.86 -16.31
C ASN A 282 6.93 16.35 -15.17
N ASP A 283 6.35 16.08 -13.99
CA ASP A 283 7.03 15.49 -12.84
C ASP A 283 6.67 14.00 -12.71
N PHE A 284 7.60 13.22 -12.17
CA PHE A 284 7.52 11.76 -12.16
C PHE A 284 8.21 11.14 -10.94
N PHE A 285 7.70 10.00 -10.50
CA PHE A 285 8.32 9.15 -9.48
C PHE A 285 8.20 7.68 -9.92
N GLN A 286 9.32 6.96 -9.95
CA GLN A 286 9.38 5.56 -10.37
C GLN A 286 9.74 4.65 -9.20
N LEU A 287 8.88 3.68 -8.89
CA LEU A 287 9.22 2.51 -8.10
C LEU A 287 9.93 1.49 -9.00
N LYS A 288 11.23 1.32 -8.76
CA LYS A 288 12.06 0.37 -9.52
C LYS A 288 12.02 -1.00 -8.87
N GLN A 289 12.16 -2.05 -9.68
CA GLN A 289 12.41 -3.41 -9.22
C GLN A 289 13.56 -3.47 -8.20
N TYR A 290 13.46 -4.41 -7.27
CA TYR A 290 14.48 -4.69 -6.28
C TYR A 290 15.43 -5.75 -6.84
N THR A 291 16.54 -5.30 -7.41
CA THR A 291 17.59 -6.14 -8.00
C THR A 291 18.96 -5.68 -7.52
N GLY A 292 19.95 -6.58 -7.58
CA GLY A 292 21.31 -6.29 -7.09
C GLY A 292 21.32 -5.79 -5.64
N THR A 293 22.11 -4.75 -5.39
CA THR A 293 22.24 -4.16 -4.05
C THR A 293 20.93 -3.61 -3.48
N ARG A 294 19.99 -3.17 -4.32
CA ARG A 294 18.67 -2.70 -3.85
C ARG A 294 17.86 -3.82 -3.23
N LEU A 295 17.96 -5.03 -3.78
CA LEU A 295 17.33 -6.20 -3.17
C LEU A 295 18.02 -6.57 -1.87
N ASP A 296 19.36 -6.54 -1.86
CA ASP A 296 20.14 -6.91 -0.69
C ASP A 296 19.81 -5.98 0.50
N ASP A 297 19.68 -4.68 0.25
CA ASP A 297 19.26 -3.68 1.25
C ASP A 297 17.83 -3.91 1.75
N LEU A 298 16.90 -4.23 0.84
CA LEU A 298 15.52 -4.56 1.19
C LEU A 298 15.49 -5.81 2.08
N LEU A 299 16.16 -6.88 1.66
CA LEU A 299 16.22 -8.16 2.38
C LEU A 299 16.91 -8.01 3.74
N ALA A 300 17.98 -7.22 3.83
CA ALA A 300 18.63 -6.89 5.10
C ALA A 300 17.68 -6.14 6.04
N THR A 301 16.84 -5.25 5.51
CA THR A 301 15.82 -4.56 6.32
C THR A 301 14.72 -5.52 6.76
N ILE A 302 14.26 -6.41 5.87
CA ILE A 302 13.25 -7.43 6.17
C ILE A 302 13.75 -8.42 7.23
N GLU A 303 15.02 -8.84 7.16
CA GLU A 303 15.67 -9.74 8.12
C GLU A 303 15.49 -9.28 9.57
N VAL A 304 15.56 -7.96 9.82
CA VAL A 304 15.37 -7.37 11.16
C VAL A 304 14.02 -7.76 11.77
N PHE A 305 12.98 -7.86 10.95
CA PHE A 305 11.61 -8.09 11.36
C PHE A 305 11.18 -9.54 11.29
N LEU A 306 12.05 -10.47 10.88
CA LEU A 306 11.68 -11.87 10.83
C LEU A 306 11.46 -12.40 12.25
N PRO A 307 10.33 -13.10 12.52
CA PRO A 307 9.92 -13.54 13.86
C PRO A 307 10.71 -14.78 14.35
N PHE A 308 12.04 -14.72 14.22
CA PHE A 308 12.98 -15.80 14.45
C PHE A 308 14.03 -15.40 15.47
N SER A 309 14.48 -16.37 16.25
CA SER A 309 15.57 -16.19 17.22
C SER A 309 16.95 -16.18 16.58
N GLN A 310 17.09 -16.71 15.37
CA GLN A 310 18.36 -16.76 14.63
C GLN A 310 18.26 -15.99 13.31
N ASN A 311 19.41 -15.59 12.77
CA ASN A 311 19.50 -14.94 11.46
C ASN A 311 19.29 -15.94 10.33
N SER A 312 18.49 -15.54 9.35
CA SER A 312 18.25 -16.28 8.11
C SER A 312 19.26 -15.90 7.02
N HIS A 313 19.97 -14.78 7.20
CA HIS A 313 20.96 -14.26 6.27
C HIS A 313 20.39 -13.97 4.87
N LEU A 314 19.18 -13.41 4.81
CA LEU A 314 18.45 -13.18 3.55
C LEU A 314 19.26 -12.38 2.51
N SER A 315 20.04 -11.40 2.93
CA SER A 315 20.83 -10.54 2.02
C SER A 315 22.10 -11.20 1.48
N ARG A 316 22.41 -12.45 1.86
CA ARG A 316 23.62 -13.14 1.42
C ARG A 316 23.43 -13.66 -0.01
N ARG A 317 24.30 -13.22 -0.93
CA ARG A 317 24.28 -13.62 -2.36
C ARG A 317 25.03 -14.91 -2.67
N GLU A 318 26.01 -15.28 -1.86
CA GLU A 318 26.85 -16.47 -2.09
C GLU A 318 27.08 -17.21 -0.77
N CYS A 319 26.99 -18.53 -0.81
CA CYS A 319 27.28 -19.41 0.32
C CYS A 319 28.09 -20.61 -0.17
N GLU A 320 29.35 -20.74 0.25
CA GLU A 320 30.18 -21.94 0.02
C GLU A 320 30.20 -22.45 -1.44
N GLY A 321 30.21 -21.52 -2.41
CA GLY A 321 30.22 -21.85 -3.84
C GLY A 321 28.85 -22.10 -4.47
N SER A 322 27.75 -21.98 -3.72
CA SER A 322 26.38 -21.99 -4.21
C SER A 322 25.72 -20.59 -4.13
N PRO A 323 24.66 -20.34 -4.90
CA PRO A 323 23.84 -19.13 -4.76
C PRO A 323 23.28 -19.04 -3.34
N GLY A 324 23.43 -17.88 -2.71
CA GLY A 324 22.80 -17.56 -1.44
C GLY A 324 21.34 -17.12 -1.62
N LEU A 325 20.63 -16.90 -0.51
CA LEU A 325 19.20 -16.59 -0.51
C LEU A 325 18.84 -15.36 -1.34
N ALA A 326 19.66 -14.29 -1.30
CA ALA A 326 19.38 -13.08 -2.07
C ALA A 326 19.36 -13.35 -3.58
N ALA A 327 20.32 -14.14 -4.08
CA ALA A 327 20.41 -14.48 -5.49
C ALA A 327 19.22 -15.36 -5.93
N LEU A 328 18.81 -16.30 -5.09
CA LEU A 328 17.66 -17.17 -5.36
C LEU A 328 16.35 -16.38 -5.36
N ILE A 329 16.12 -15.53 -4.36
CA ILE A 329 14.94 -14.67 -4.28
C ILE A 329 14.87 -13.76 -5.51
N GLU A 330 15.98 -13.15 -5.92
CA GLU A 330 16.04 -12.32 -7.12
C GLU A 330 15.65 -13.10 -8.37
N GLN A 331 16.23 -14.29 -8.54
CA GLN A 331 15.98 -15.16 -9.68
C GLN A 331 14.51 -15.59 -9.77
N TRP A 332 13.89 -15.91 -8.64
CA TRP A 332 12.50 -16.38 -8.58
C TRP A 332 11.49 -15.26 -8.78
N THR A 333 11.71 -14.12 -8.12
CA THR A 333 10.71 -13.04 -8.03
C THR A 333 10.91 -11.96 -9.09
N GLY A 334 12.03 -11.96 -9.81
CA GLY A 334 12.38 -10.88 -10.74
C GLY A 334 12.49 -9.50 -10.09
N GLY A 335 12.68 -9.46 -8.77
CA GLY A 335 12.68 -8.22 -8.00
C GLY A 335 11.30 -7.56 -7.80
N ILE A 336 10.21 -8.29 -8.05
CA ILE A 336 8.84 -7.83 -7.80
C ILE A 336 8.54 -7.86 -6.30
N LEU A 337 8.27 -6.70 -5.70
CA LEU A 337 8.05 -6.57 -4.25
C LEU A 337 6.94 -7.49 -3.75
N ARG A 338 5.81 -7.58 -4.46
CA ARG A 338 4.71 -8.49 -4.12
C ARG A 338 5.19 -9.93 -3.99
N ASP A 339 5.93 -10.42 -4.98
CA ASP A 339 6.35 -11.82 -5.04
C ASP A 339 7.42 -12.11 -3.99
N ILE A 340 8.33 -11.15 -3.73
CA ILE A 340 9.27 -11.19 -2.61
C ILE A 340 8.52 -11.33 -1.27
N MET A 341 7.54 -10.46 -1.03
CA MET A 341 6.80 -10.45 0.23
C MET A 341 5.93 -11.69 0.42
N ILE A 342 5.30 -12.21 -0.65
CA ILE A 342 4.54 -13.47 -0.61
C ILE A 342 5.50 -14.62 -0.26
N LEU A 343 6.62 -14.76 -0.99
CA LEU A 343 7.59 -15.81 -0.75
C LEU A 343 8.14 -15.78 0.69
N ILE A 344 8.55 -14.61 1.17
CA ILE A 344 9.08 -14.47 2.53
C ILE A 344 8.01 -14.78 3.56
N ARG A 345 6.80 -14.24 3.42
CA ARG A 345 5.71 -14.46 4.38
C ARG A 345 5.30 -15.92 4.46
N ASP A 346 5.11 -16.58 3.32
CA ASP A 346 4.66 -17.97 3.27
C ASP A 346 5.78 -18.91 3.69
N GLY A 347 7.04 -18.60 3.34
CA GLY A 347 8.21 -19.32 3.83
C GLY A 347 8.37 -19.19 5.34
N CYS A 348 8.15 -18.00 5.90
CA CYS A 348 8.17 -17.79 7.34
C CYS A 348 7.07 -18.57 8.05
N ARG A 349 5.86 -18.60 7.49
CA ARG A 349 4.76 -19.41 8.02
C ARG A 349 5.17 -20.87 8.12
N ARG A 350 5.65 -21.46 7.02
CA ARG A 350 6.13 -22.86 6.98
C ARG A 350 7.23 -23.12 8.00
N ALA A 351 8.22 -22.24 8.08
CA ALA A 351 9.29 -22.34 9.06
C ALA A 351 8.78 -22.29 10.51
N ILE A 352 7.81 -21.41 10.83
CA ILE A 352 7.19 -21.33 12.15
C ILE A 352 6.39 -22.60 12.46
N GLU A 353 5.65 -23.12 11.49
CA GLU A 353 4.86 -24.35 11.64
C GLU A 353 5.74 -25.58 11.88
N ASP A 354 6.91 -25.61 11.24
CA ASP A 354 7.95 -26.64 11.39
C ASP A 354 8.87 -26.41 12.61
N ASN A 355 8.59 -25.40 13.45
CA ASN A 355 9.41 -24.98 14.61
C ASN A 355 10.89 -24.70 14.27
N ARG A 356 11.15 -24.14 13.10
CA ARG A 356 12.50 -23.76 12.66
C ARG A 356 12.94 -22.45 13.32
N PRO A 357 14.23 -22.31 13.66
CA PRO A 357 14.74 -21.12 14.35
C PRO A 357 15.04 -19.94 13.42
N CYS A 358 15.02 -20.15 12.09
CA CYS A 358 15.25 -19.17 11.04
C CYS A 358 14.65 -19.65 9.69
N LEU A 359 14.70 -18.80 8.67
CA LEU A 359 14.31 -19.14 7.31
C LEU A 359 15.49 -19.72 6.54
N GLU A 360 15.36 -20.97 6.10
CA GLU A 360 16.41 -21.71 5.40
C GLU A 360 16.07 -21.89 3.91
N GLN A 361 17.10 -22.10 3.09
CA GLN A 361 16.96 -22.29 1.65
C GLN A 361 15.95 -23.40 1.26
N PRO A 362 15.96 -24.61 1.87
CA PRO A 362 15.04 -25.67 1.48
C PRO A 362 13.56 -25.30 1.69
N ILE A 363 13.28 -24.48 2.71
CA ILE A 363 11.92 -24.01 3.03
C ILE A 363 11.47 -23.03 1.94
N LEU A 364 12.33 -22.08 1.58
CA LEU A 364 12.04 -21.10 0.53
C LEU A 364 11.86 -21.75 -0.84
N GLU A 365 12.70 -22.72 -1.19
CA GLU A 365 12.57 -23.47 -2.45
C GLU A 365 11.25 -24.24 -2.54
N ALA A 366 10.88 -24.94 -1.46
CA ALA A 366 9.63 -25.67 -1.41
C ALA A 366 8.43 -24.71 -1.47
N THR A 367 8.49 -23.59 -0.74
CA THR A 367 7.46 -22.55 -0.76
C THR A 367 7.29 -21.95 -2.15
N TRP A 368 8.39 -21.67 -2.86
CA TRP A 368 8.33 -21.11 -4.20
C TRP A 368 7.67 -22.07 -5.20
N LYS A 369 7.98 -23.37 -5.11
CA LYS A 369 7.31 -24.41 -5.92
C LYS A 369 5.80 -24.45 -5.66
N ASP A 370 5.39 -24.34 -4.40
CA ASP A 370 3.99 -24.31 -4.01
C ASP A 370 3.29 -23.04 -4.57
N ILE A 371 3.92 -21.87 -4.48
CA ILE A 371 3.40 -20.62 -5.06
C ILE A 371 3.21 -20.74 -6.58
N GLN A 372 4.18 -21.29 -7.31
CA GLN A 372 4.10 -21.43 -8.76
C GLN A 372 2.99 -22.40 -9.20
N THR A 373 2.73 -23.46 -8.42
CA THR A 373 1.65 -24.41 -8.72
C THR A 373 0.27 -23.83 -8.40
N GLU A 374 0.14 -23.03 -7.34
CA GLU A 374 -1.10 -22.32 -6.98
C GLU A 374 -1.43 -21.14 -7.92
N GLN A 375 -0.44 -20.37 -8.38
CA GLN A 375 -0.65 -19.24 -9.31
C GLN A 375 -1.23 -19.67 -10.67
N VAL A 376 -1.01 -20.93 -11.08
CA VAL A 376 -1.57 -21.50 -12.32
C VAL A 376 -3.05 -21.91 -12.13
N THR A 377 -3.53 -22.10 -10.90
CA THR A 377 -4.83 -22.74 -10.65
C THR A 377 -5.97 -21.87 -10.11
N ASN A 378 -5.77 -20.76 -9.39
CA ASN A 378 -6.81 -19.74 -9.13
C ASN A 378 -6.41 -18.73 -8.04
N PHE A 379 -6.05 -17.51 -8.40
CA PHE A 379 -5.79 -16.44 -7.42
C PHE A 379 -7.07 -15.92 -6.72
N LEU A 380 -8.22 -15.95 -7.39
CA LEU A 380 -9.49 -15.46 -6.84
C LEU A 380 -10.21 -16.48 -5.95
N ASP A 381 -10.02 -17.78 -6.17
CA ASP A 381 -10.61 -18.81 -5.30
C ASP A 381 -9.82 -18.98 -4.00
N LEU A 382 -8.50 -18.71 -4.00
CA LEU A 382 -7.65 -18.81 -2.81
C LEU A 382 -7.98 -17.77 -1.73
N ILE A 383 -8.41 -16.57 -2.13
CA ILE A 383 -8.87 -15.54 -1.17
C ILE A 383 -10.25 -15.95 -0.61
N ARG A 384 -11.18 -16.39 -1.47
CA ARG A 384 -12.55 -16.79 -1.06
C ARG A 384 -12.62 -18.09 -0.25
N GLN A 385 -11.68 -19.02 -0.45
CA GLN A 385 -11.64 -20.30 0.30
C GLN A 385 -10.97 -20.17 1.66
N ARG A 386 -10.11 -19.16 1.87
CA ARG A 386 -9.41 -18.93 3.15
C ARG A 386 -10.24 -18.20 4.20
N GLU A 387 -11.40 -17.65 3.83
CA GLU A 387 -12.35 -16.98 4.75
C GLU A 387 -13.46 -17.92 5.28
N LYS A 388 -13.51 -19.17 4.82
CA LYS A 388 -14.50 -20.18 5.24
C LYS A 388 -13.95 -21.27 6.17
N ARG A 389 -12.73 -21.10 6.69
CA ARG A 389 -12.11 -21.95 7.71
C ARG A 389 -11.64 -21.08 8.85
#